data_AF-A0A0F5FDY0-F1
#
_entry.id   AF-A0A0F5FDY0-F1
#
_cell.length_a   1.000
_cell.length_b   1.000
_cell.length_c   1.000
_cell.angle_alpha   90.00
_cell.angle_beta   90.00
_cell.angle_gamma   90.00
#
_symmetry.space_group_name_H-M   'P 1'
#
loop_
_entity.id
_entity.type
_entity.pdbx_description
1 polymer ?
#
loop_
_entity_poly.entity_id
_entity_poly.type
_entity_poly.pdbx_seq_one_letter_code
_entity_poly.pdbx_strand_id
1 'polypeptide(L)'
;MRAIYRESANQFGLAQADKYHDGLYEAIQLLADFPEAAPERHELRPAMRAYPKGSHLIVYRIDARGIEIIRVFHQRQDWINKL
;
A
#
# COMPACT_ATOMS: atom_id res chain seq x y z
N MET A 1 0.92 -8.98 1.03
CA MET A 1 1.57 -8.95 2.36
C MET A 1 2.55 -10.10 2.59
N ARG A 2 2.17 -11.39 2.53
CA ARG A 2 3.10 -12.51 2.82
C ARG A 2 4.39 -12.57 1.98
N ALA A 3 4.34 -12.17 0.71
CA ALA A 3 5.53 -12.11 -0.14
C ALA A 3 6.52 -11.00 0.31
N ILE A 4 6.00 -9.81 0.61
CA ILE A 4 6.75 -8.68 1.16
C ILE A 4 7.44 -9.08 2.46
N TYR A 5 6.69 -9.74 3.36
CA TYR A 5 7.23 -10.23 4.63
C TYR A 5 8.40 -11.19 4.43
N ARG A 6 8.25 -12.20 3.57
CA ARG A 6 9.33 -13.17 3.29
C ARG A 6 10.56 -12.50 2.68
N GLU A 7 10.35 -11.58 1.75
CA GLU A 7 11.46 -10.84 1.14
C GLU A 7 12.19 -9.98 2.17
N SER A 8 11.46 -9.24 3.01
CA SER A 8 12.04 -8.45 4.10
C SER A 8 12.76 -9.34 5.12
N ALA A 9 12.21 -10.52 5.44
CA ALA A 9 12.84 -11.46 6.37
C ALA A 9 14.15 -12.01 5.80
N ASN A 10 14.17 -12.33 4.50
CA ASN A 10 15.37 -12.83 3.82
C ASN A 10 16.46 -11.75 3.70
N GLN A 11 16.09 -10.49 3.46
CA GLN A 11 17.05 -9.40 3.24
C GLN A 11 17.53 -8.73 4.55
N PHE A 12 16.66 -8.62 5.55
CA PHE A 12 16.89 -7.78 6.74
C PHE A 12 16.63 -8.50 8.07
N GLY A 13 16.24 -9.78 8.03
CA GLY A 13 15.91 -10.57 9.21
C GLY A 13 14.46 -10.41 9.69
N LEU A 14 14.03 -11.35 10.53
CA LEU A 14 12.63 -11.46 11.00
C LEU A 14 12.15 -10.20 11.73
N ALA A 15 12.96 -9.66 12.64
CA ALA A 15 12.58 -8.48 13.42
C ALA A 15 12.28 -7.25 12.55
N GLN A 16 13.01 -7.07 11.44
CA GLN A 16 12.75 -5.99 10.50
C GLN A 16 11.53 -6.30 9.63
N ALA A 17 11.29 -7.57 9.28
CA ALA A 17 10.12 -8.00 8.54
C ALA A 17 8.82 -7.79 9.33
N ASP A 18 8.83 -8.11 10.63
CA ASP A 18 7.71 -7.88 11.56
C ASP A 18 7.37 -6.39 11.62
N LYS A 19 8.36 -5.55 11.98
CA LYS A 19 8.18 -4.09 12.03
C LYS A 19 7.68 -3.50 10.72
N TYR A 20 8.18 -4.00 9.59
CA TYR A 20 7.76 -3.50 8.29
C TYR A 20 6.32 -3.90 7.97
N HIS A 21 5.93 -5.12 8.30
CA HIS A 21 4.57 -5.62 8.13
C HIS A 21 3.58 -4.85 9.02
N ASP A 22 3.93 -4.63 10.29
CA ASP A 22 3.11 -3.87 11.23
C ASP A 22 2.94 -2.43 10.77
N GLY A 23 4.03 -1.78 10.32
CA GLY A 23 3.95 -0.43 9.78
C GLY A 23 3.09 -0.32 8.51
N LEU A 24 3.04 -1.35 7.66
CA LEU A 24 2.11 -1.39 6.53
C LEU A 24 0.66 -1.56 6.98
N TYR A 25 0.43 -2.36 8.03
CA TYR A 25 -0.90 -2.56 8.59
C TYR A 25 -1.44 -1.28 9.24
N GLU A 26 -0.62 -0.59 10.05
CA GLU A 26 -0.95 0.72 10.63
C GLU A 26 -1.30 1.75 9.56
N ALA A 27 -0.54 1.77 8.45
CA ALA A 27 -0.85 2.66 7.33
C ALA A 27 -2.22 2.35 6.71
N ILE A 28 -2.60 1.08 6.58
CA ILE A 28 -3.92 0.70 6.07
C ILE A 28 -5.03 1.12 7.04
N GLN A 29 -4.81 0.98 8.35
CA GLN A 29 -5.77 1.46 9.36
C GLN A 29 -5.95 2.97 9.28
N LEU A 30 -4.85 3.72 9.17
CA LEU A 30 -4.90 5.17 8.97
C LEU A 30 -5.67 5.55 7.71
N LEU A 31 -5.52 4.80 6.61
CA LEU A 31 -6.28 5.05 5.39
C LEU A 31 -7.76 4.67 5.54
N ALA A 32 -8.12 3.73 6.41
CA ALA A 32 -9.51 3.43 6.72
C ALA A 32 -10.17 4.57 7.51
N ASP A 33 -9.45 5.18 8.44
CA ASP A 33 -9.92 6.31 9.25
C ASP A 33 -9.91 7.64 8.46
N PHE A 34 -8.93 7.79 7.57
CA PHE A 34 -8.75 8.97 6.72
C PHE A 34 -8.61 8.58 5.24
N PRO A 35 -9.70 8.17 4.59
CA PRO A 35 -9.67 7.68 3.20
C PRO A 35 -9.14 8.68 2.17
N GLU A 36 -9.14 9.96 2.49
CA GLU A 36 -8.69 11.02 1.59
C GLU A 36 -7.22 11.43 1.83
N ALA A 37 -6.49 10.74 2.72
CA ALA A 37 -5.10 11.06 3.08
C ALA A 37 -4.09 10.98 1.93
N ALA A 38 -4.46 10.37 0.79
CA ALA A 38 -3.70 10.46 -0.46
C ALA A 38 -4.56 11.09 -1.57
N PRO A 39 -3.98 11.92 -2.45
CA PRO A 39 -4.72 12.55 -3.54
C PRO A 39 -5.31 11.51 -4.49
N GLU A 40 -6.51 11.80 -4.98
CA GLU A 40 -7.15 11.02 -6.03
C GLU A 40 -6.51 11.32 -7.39
N ARG A 41 -6.19 10.25 -8.10
CA ARG A 41 -5.55 10.28 -9.41
C ARG A 41 -6.60 10.01 -10.49
N HIS A 42 -7.19 11.09 -10.98
CA HIS A 42 -8.19 11.04 -12.05
C HIS A 42 -7.60 10.71 -13.42
N GLU A 43 -6.26 10.63 -13.55
CA GLU A 43 -5.61 10.09 -14.73
C GLU A 43 -5.80 8.55 -14.86
N LEU A 44 -6.16 7.87 -13.77
CA LEU A 44 -6.44 6.43 -13.74
C LEU A 44 -7.92 6.15 -14.06
N ARG A 45 -8.21 4.93 -14.54
CA ARG A 45 -9.56 4.44 -14.86
C ARG A 45 -9.75 3.04 -14.28
N PRO A 46 -10.53 2.86 -13.19
CA PRO A 46 -11.18 3.90 -12.38
C PRO A 46 -10.16 4.81 -11.67
N ALA A 47 -10.62 5.97 -11.20
CA ALA A 47 -9.77 6.84 -10.38
C ALA A 47 -9.38 6.11 -9.08
N MET A 48 -8.11 6.26 -8.70
CA MET A 48 -7.54 5.56 -7.54
C MET A 48 -6.65 6.51 -6.74
N ARG A 49 -6.31 6.11 -5.53
CA ARG A 49 -5.41 6.82 -4.61
C ARG A 49 -4.17 5.97 -4.36
N ALA A 50 -3.04 6.61 -4.13
CA ALA A 50 -1.76 5.93 -3.92
C ALA A 50 -1.01 6.54 -2.74
N TYR A 51 -0.83 5.77 -1.67
CA TYR A 51 -0.20 6.20 -0.43
C TYR A 51 1.18 5.53 -0.24
N PRO A 52 2.29 6.29 -0.17
CA PRO A 52 3.62 5.73 0.01
C PRO A 52 3.87 5.33 1.47
N LYS A 53 4.40 4.12 1.69
CA LYS A 53 4.83 3.63 3.01
C LYS A 53 6.15 2.84 2.90
N GLY A 54 7.25 3.50 3.26
CA GLY A 54 8.59 2.95 3.11
C GLY A 54 8.87 2.60 1.65
N SER A 55 9.33 1.39 1.38
CA SER A 55 9.63 0.94 0.01
C SER A 55 8.41 0.52 -0.82
N HIS A 56 7.19 0.65 -0.29
CA HIS A 56 5.98 0.22 -0.97
C HIS A 56 4.95 1.35 -1.14
N LEU A 57 4.09 1.19 -2.13
CA LEU A 57 2.98 2.07 -2.47
C LEU A 57 1.68 1.29 -2.29
N ILE A 58 0.80 1.77 -1.42
CA ILE A 58 -0.53 1.21 -1.19
C ILE A 58 -1.49 1.91 -2.15
N VAL A 59 -1.98 1.17 -3.15
CA VAL A 59 -2.99 1.65 -4.10
C VAL A 59 -4.36 1.19 -3.65
N TYR A 60 -5.29 2.13 -3.53
CA TYR A 60 -6.63 1.89 -3.02
C TYR A 60 -7.65 2.80 -3.69
N ARG A 61 -8.94 2.50 -3.49
CA ARG A 61 -10.05 3.39 -3.83
C ARG A 61 -10.99 3.51 -2.65
N ILE A 62 -11.85 4.53 -2.67
CA ILE A 62 -12.91 4.72 -1.70
C ILE A 62 -14.21 4.18 -2.31
N ASP A 63 -14.96 3.41 -1.55
CA ASP A 63 -16.30 2.96 -1.89
C ASP A 63 -17.31 3.28 -0.76
N ALA A 64 -18.56 2.85 -0.92
CA ALA A 64 -19.61 3.10 0.07
C ALA A 64 -19.38 2.42 1.45
N ARG A 65 -18.40 1.52 1.55
CA ARG A 65 -18.08 0.74 2.76
C ARG A 65 -16.75 1.16 3.40
N GLY A 66 -15.97 2.00 2.73
CA GLY A 66 -14.68 2.49 3.24
C GLY A 66 -13.62 2.49 2.14
N ILE A 67 -12.44 1.95 2.45
CA ILE A 67 -11.37 1.78 1.46
C ILE A 67 -11.29 0.34 0.94
N GLU A 68 -11.02 0.20 -0.35
CA GLU A 68 -10.66 -1.06 -0.97
C GLU A 68 -9.19 -1.00 -1.40
N ILE A 69 -8.36 -1.84 -0.79
CA ILE A 69 -6.95 -1.99 -1.19
C ILE A 69 -6.90 -2.78 -2.49
N ILE A 70 -6.53 -2.11 -3.58
CA ILE A 70 -6.38 -2.74 -4.90
C ILE A 70 -5.08 -3.54 -4.93
N ARG A 71 -3.95 -2.92 -4.55
CA ARG A 71 -2.64 -3.60 -4.50
C ARG A 71 -1.62 -2.82 -3.70
N VAL A 72 -0.60 -3.54 -3.21
CA VAL A 72 0.61 -2.96 -2.65
C VAL A 72 1.77 -3.24 -3.61
N PHE A 73 2.35 -2.19 -4.19
CA PHE A 73 3.48 -2.26 -5.12
C PHE A 73 4.77 -1.91 -4.42
N HIS A 74 5.90 -2.43 -4.87
CA HIS A 74 7.18 -1.85 -4.50
C HIS A 74 7.34 -0.51 -5.24
N GLN A 75 7.83 0.55 -4.60
CA GLN A 75 7.88 1.92 -5.15
C GLN A 75 8.68 2.05 -6.46
N ARG A 76 9.58 1.10 -6.73
CA ARG A 76 10.38 1.02 -7.97
C ARG A 76 9.63 0.35 -9.12
N GLN A 77 8.48 -0.25 -8.86
CA GLN A 77 7.66 -0.84 -9.91
C GLN A 77 6.90 0.27 -10.62
N ASP A 78 6.91 0.23 -11.94
CA ASP A 78 5.95 0.97 -12.75
C ASP A 78 4.55 0.38 -12.51
N TRP A 79 3.86 0.95 -11.54
CA TRP A 79 2.56 0.45 -11.07
C TRP A 79 1.41 0.97 -11.93
N ILE A 80 1.58 2.11 -12.61
CA ILE A 80 0.57 2.67 -13.52
C ILE A 80 0.33 1.71 -14.67
N ASN A 81 1.38 1.13 -15.23
CA ASN A 81 1.30 0.15 -16.32
C ASN A 81 1.02 -1.30 -15.86
N LYS A 82 0.92 -1.56 -14.55
CA LYS A 82 0.74 -2.90 -13.96
C LYS A 82 -0.55 -3.06 -13.14
N LEU A 83 -1.38 -2.02 -13.14
CA LEU A 83 -2.72 -2.03 -12.56
C LEU A 83 -3.71 -2.79 -13.44
#